data_AF-A0A4Q4Y4B7-F1
#
_entry.id   AF-A0A4Q4Y4B7-F1
#
_cell.length_a   1.000
_cell.length_b   1.000
_cell.length_c   1.000
_cell.angle_alpha   90.00
_cell.angle_beta   90.00
_cell.angle_gamma   90.00
#
_symmetry.space_group_name_H-M   'P 1'
#
loop_
_entity.id
_entity.type
_entity.pdbx_description
1 polymer ?
#
loop_
_entity_poly.entity_id
_entity_poly.type
_entity_poly.pdbx_seq_one_letter_code
_entity_poly.pdbx_strand_id
1 'polypeptide(L)'
;MQEPYKALVPPFLVPSPPKYAAGYPDNKTIQEELGGHVNFTVLGTAASTGYFVRRRNLGILGELLDGGVKVAHGYGDRDYQCNCELLSP
;
A
#
# COMPACT_ATOMS: atom_id res chain seq x y z
N MET A 1 -10.39 7.92 31.93
CA MET A 1 -11.47 8.49 31.11
C MET A 1 -11.44 7.77 29.77
N GLN A 2 -12.44 6.91 29.56
CA GLN A 2 -12.68 6.19 28.31
C GLN A 2 -13.70 6.99 27.49
N GLU A 3 -13.61 6.90 26.15
CA GLU A 3 -14.53 7.38 25.07
C GLU A 3 -13.97 8.53 24.18
N PRO A 4 -14.18 8.56 22.84
CA PRO A 4 -15.12 7.78 22.02
C PRO A 4 -14.53 7.25 20.68
N TYR A 5 -13.42 6.50 20.65
CA TYR A 5 -12.94 5.89 19.38
C TYR A 5 -13.46 4.46 19.15
N LYS A 6 -14.18 3.89 20.14
CA LYS A 6 -14.56 2.47 20.15
C LYS A 6 -15.82 2.13 19.33
N ALA A 7 -16.56 3.12 18.83
CA ALA A 7 -17.90 2.92 18.28
C ALA A 7 -18.02 2.92 16.74
N LEU A 8 -16.93 3.12 15.98
CA LEU A 8 -17.01 3.25 14.50
C LEU A 8 -16.15 2.24 13.73
N VAL A 9 -15.67 1.19 14.39
CA VAL A 9 -14.88 0.14 13.75
C VAL A 9 -15.82 -1.01 13.40
N PRO A 10 -16.38 -1.09 12.17
CA PRO A 10 -17.13 -2.26 11.73
C PRO A 10 -16.29 -3.53 11.94
N PRO A 11 -16.91 -4.68 12.25
CA PRO A 11 -16.21 -5.93 12.62
C PRO A 11 -15.25 -6.48 11.56
N PHE A 12 -15.12 -5.84 10.39
CA PHE A 12 -14.17 -6.15 9.33
C PHE A 12 -12.82 -5.42 9.46
N LEU A 13 -12.68 -4.45 10.37
CA LEU A 13 -11.40 -3.81 10.70
C LEU A 13 -10.61 -4.72 11.64
N VAL A 14 -10.06 -5.80 11.09
CA VAL A 14 -8.80 -6.37 11.59
C VAL A 14 -7.71 -5.39 11.15
N PRO A 15 -7.09 -4.62 12.06
CA PRO A 15 -5.99 -3.73 11.68
C PRO A 15 -4.74 -4.57 11.46
N SER A 16 -3.97 -4.22 10.41
CA SER A 16 -2.83 -5.01 9.88
C SER A 16 -3.29 -6.17 9.00
N PRO A 17 -2.60 -6.51 7.89
CA PRO A 17 -3.09 -7.53 6.96
C PRO A 17 -3.58 -8.74 7.73
N PRO A 18 -4.79 -9.28 7.41
CA PRO A 18 -5.34 -10.41 8.14
C PRO A 18 -4.24 -11.47 8.23
N LYS A 19 -4.05 -12.10 9.39
CA LYS A 19 -2.93 -13.03 9.69
C LYS A 19 -2.64 -14.02 8.55
N TYR A 20 -3.65 -14.32 7.75
CA TYR A 20 -3.56 -15.04 6.48
C TYR A 20 -2.54 -14.47 5.47
N ALA A 21 -2.55 -13.17 5.18
CA ALA A 21 -1.69 -12.55 4.17
C ALA A 21 -0.20 -12.56 4.55
N ALA A 22 0.12 -12.64 5.85
CA ALA A 22 1.49 -12.87 6.31
C ALA A 22 1.80 -14.37 6.42
N GLY A 23 0.87 -15.18 6.93
CA GLY A 23 1.11 -16.60 7.20
C GLY A 23 1.10 -17.50 5.96
N TYR A 24 0.33 -17.17 4.93
CA TYR A 24 0.29 -17.94 3.68
C TYR A 24 1.64 -17.90 2.92
N PRO A 25 2.23 -16.72 2.64
CA PRO A 25 3.54 -16.66 1.99
C PRO A 25 4.70 -17.10 2.89
N ASP A 26 4.50 -17.17 4.21
CA ASP A 26 5.51 -17.69 5.15
C ASP A 26 5.42 -19.22 5.36
N ASN A 27 4.48 -19.89 4.69
CA ASN A 27 4.36 -21.34 4.72
C ASN A 27 5.45 -21.99 3.85
N LYS A 28 6.24 -22.89 4.45
CA LYS A 28 7.33 -23.60 3.78
C LYS A 28 6.89 -24.33 2.49
N THR A 29 5.75 -25.01 2.49
CA THR A 29 5.24 -25.70 1.29
C THR A 29 4.95 -24.71 0.17
N ILE A 30 4.36 -23.56 0.52
CA ILE A 30 4.07 -22.50 -0.45
C ILE A 30 5.37 -21.87 -1.00
N GLN A 31 6.37 -21.68 -0.14
CA GLN A 31 7.69 -21.18 -0.54
C GLN A 31 8.42 -22.14 -1.48
N GLU A 32 8.36 -23.44 -1.21
CA GLU A 32 8.92 -24.49 -2.07
C GLU A 32 8.24 -24.52 -3.44
N GLU A 33 6.91 -24.39 -3.49
CA GLU A 33 6.15 -24.32 -4.73
C GLU A 33 6.43 -23.05 -5.55
N LEU A 34 6.66 -21.92 -4.88
CA LEU A 34 7.04 -20.66 -5.52
C LEU A 34 8.54 -20.57 -5.88
N GLY A 35 9.35 -21.54 -5.44
CA GLY A 35 10.80 -21.58 -5.66
C GLY A 35 11.58 -20.51 -4.88
N GLY A 36 10.99 -19.91 -3.84
CA GLY A 36 11.56 -18.79 -3.09
C GLY A 36 11.59 -19.04 -1.59
N HIS A 37 12.78 -19.19 -1.02
CA HIS A 37 13.00 -19.49 0.41
C HIS A 37 13.36 -18.23 1.20
N VAL A 38 12.47 -17.24 1.26
CA VAL A 38 12.73 -16.00 1.99
C VAL A 38 11.68 -15.76 3.07
N ASN A 39 12.13 -15.32 4.25
CA ASN A 39 11.25 -14.89 5.33
C ASN A 39 10.40 -13.71 4.81
N PHE A 40 9.09 -13.93 4.72
CA PHE A 40 8.22 -12.95 4.11
C PHE A 40 7.96 -11.79 5.07
N THR A 41 8.09 -10.56 4.57
CA THR A 41 7.64 -9.36 5.26
C THR A 41 6.91 -8.45 4.27
N VAL A 42 5.79 -7.87 4.72
CA VAL A 42 4.96 -6.97 3.88
C VAL A 42 5.70 -5.68 3.54
N LEU A 43 6.53 -5.18 4.46
CA LEU A 43 7.33 -3.97 4.25
C LEU A 43 8.69 -4.12 4.92
N GLY A 44 9.76 -4.01 4.11
CA GLY A 44 11.12 -4.00 4.62
C GLY A 44 11.54 -2.59 5.07
N THR A 45 11.86 -2.42 6.35
CA THR A 45 12.23 -1.12 6.94
C THR A 45 13.44 -0.45 6.26
N ALA A 46 14.39 -1.23 5.74
CA ALA A 46 15.55 -0.68 5.03
C ALA A 46 15.18 -0.06 3.67
N ALA A 47 14.13 -0.58 3.01
CA ALA A 47 13.71 -0.11 1.69
C ALA A 47 12.72 1.06 1.76
N SER A 48 12.01 1.23 2.87
CA SER A 48 10.94 2.23 3.01
C SER A 48 11.42 3.68 3.08
N THR A 49 12.71 3.92 3.33
CA THR A 49 13.28 5.27 3.53
C THR A 49 13.63 6.00 2.23
N GLY A 50 13.66 5.32 1.07
CA GLY A 50 14.22 5.89 -0.17
C GLY A 50 13.22 6.34 -1.24
N TYR A 51 11.99 5.85 -1.22
CA TYR A 51 11.11 5.95 -2.41
C TYR A 51 10.52 7.35 -2.65
N PHE A 52 10.19 8.09 -1.58
CA PHE A 52 9.57 9.43 -1.67
C PHE A 52 10.57 10.56 -1.96
N VAL A 53 11.88 10.30 -1.86
CA VAL A 53 12.91 11.35 -1.89
C VAL A 53 13.15 11.90 -3.30
N ARG A 54 12.85 11.13 -4.35
CA ARG A 54 13.25 11.48 -5.72
C ARG A 54 12.42 12.59 -6.38
N ARG A 55 11.23 12.94 -5.87
CA ARG A 55 10.35 14.07 -6.26
C ARG A 55 10.12 14.32 -7.78
N ARG A 56 10.52 13.43 -8.69
CA ARG A 56 10.44 13.57 -10.16
C ARG A 56 9.17 12.97 -10.76
N ASN A 57 8.31 12.35 -9.95
CA ASN A 57 7.21 11.52 -10.44
C ASN A 57 6.20 12.31 -11.31
N LEU A 58 5.97 13.60 -11.03
CA LEU A 58 5.12 14.45 -11.87
C LEU A 58 5.73 14.76 -13.23
N GLY A 59 7.06 14.94 -13.31
CA GLY A 59 7.75 15.13 -14.59
C GLY A 59 7.70 13.87 -15.46
N ILE A 60 7.90 12.70 -14.84
CA ILE A 60 7.75 11.40 -15.51
C ILE A 60 6.31 11.21 -16.00
N LEU A 61 5.32 11.60 -15.19
CA LEU A 61 3.92 11.55 -15.60
C LEU A 61 3.66 12.44 -16.83
N GLY A 62 4.23 13.64 -16.87
CA GLY A 62 4.17 14.52 -18.04
C GLY A 62 4.76 13.87 -19.30
N GLU A 63 5.97 13.32 -19.20
CA GLU A 63 6.64 12.61 -20.30
C GLU A 63 5.79 11.44 -20.85
N LEU A 64 5.11 10.70 -19.97
CA LEU A 64 4.22 9.60 -20.36
C LEU A 64 2.97 10.11 -21.09
N LEU A 65 2.36 11.18 -20.60
CA LEU A 65 1.18 11.78 -21.22
C LEU A 65 1.51 12.39 -22.59
N ASP A 66 2.63 13.07 -22.71
CA ASP A 66 3.14 13.62 -23.97
C ASP A 66 3.42 12.50 -25.00
N GLY A 67 3.85 11.33 -24.52
CA GLY A 67 4.04 10.12 -25.32
C GLY A 67 2.73 9.40 -25.72
N GLY A 68 1.57 9.91 -25.32
CA GLY A 68 0.27 9.33 -25.64
C GLY A 68 -0.16 8.15 -24.75
N VAL A 69 0.53 7.92 -23.63
CA VAL A 69 0.16 6.89 -22.66
C VAL A 69 -1.10 7.33 -21.91
N LYS A 70 -2.12 6.48 -21.91
CA LYS A 70 -3.36 6.71 -21.14
C LYS A 70 -3.13 6.34 -19.68
N VAL A 71 -3.32 7.29 -18.78
CA VAL A 71 -3.16 7.10 -17.34
C VAL A 71 -4.52 7.27 -16.65
N ALA A 72 -4.86 6.34 -15.76
CA ALA A 72 -6.03 6.44 -14.89
C ALA A 72 -5.55 6.46 -13.43
N HIS A 73 -6.02 7.45 -12.65
CA HIS A 73 -5.75 7.53 -11.22
C HIS A 73 -7.03 7.13 -10.46
N GLY A 74 -6.95 6.05 -9.69
CA GLY A 74 -8.04 5.61 -8.82
C GLY A 74 -7.74 5.98 -7.38
N TYR A 75 -8.74 6.52 -6.68
CA TYR A 75 -8.66 6.84 -5.25
C TYR A 75 -9.76 6.11 -4.50
N GLY A 76 -9.44 5.61 -3.31
CA GLY A 76 -10.45 5.24 -2.34
C GLY A 76 -11.00 6.50 -1.67
N ASP A 77 -12.31 6.65 -1.64
CA ASP A 77 -13.02 7.78 -0.99
C ASP A 77 -12.77 7.85 0.53
N ARG A 78 -12.26 6.75 1.13
CA ARG A 78 -11.93 6.64 2.55
C ARG A 78 -10.44 6.44 2.83
N ASP A 79 -9.57 6.62 1.83
CA ASP A 79 -8.12 6.61 2.07
C ASP A 79 -7.68 7.97 2.61
N TYR A 80 -7.22 8.01 3.86
CA TYR A 80 -6.74 9.23 4.50
C TYR A 80 -5.24 9.49 4.27
N GLN A 81 -4.47 8.51 3.81
CA GLN A 81 -3.03 8.66 3.57
C GLN A 81 -2.74 9.35 2.24
N CYS A 82 -3.52 9.03 1.21
CA CYS A 82 -3.40 9.56 -0.15
C CYS A 82 -4.79 9.97 -0.68
N ASN A 83 -5.45 10.88 0.03
CA ASN A 83 -6.81 11.28 -0.29
C ASN A 83 -6.92 12.11 -1.58
N CYS A 84 -8.14 12.15 -2.14
CA CYS A 84 -8.46 12.91 -3.35
C CYS A 84 -8.52 14.43 -3.14
N GLU A 85 -8.66 14.90 -1.90
CA GLU A 85 -8.71 16.34 -1.57
C GLU A 85 -7.34 17.02 -1.66
N LEU A 86 -6.25 16.29 -1.37
CA LEU A 86 -4.87 16.77 -1.50
C LEU A 86 -4.45 17.10 -2.94
N LEU A 87 -5.31 16.83 -3.92
CA LEU A 87 -5.08 17.05 -5.35
C LEU A 87 -6.11 17.97 -6.00
N SER A 88 -7.08 18.50 -5.24
CA SER A 88 -7.94 19.57 -5.71
C SER A 88 -7.17 20.90 -5.66
N PRO A 89 -7.23 21.75 -6.72
CA PRO A 89 -6.70 23.11 -6.66
C PRO A 89 -7.44 23.98 -5.63
#